data_AF-A0A7C2TQV0-F1
#
_entry.id   AF-A0A7C2TQV0-F1
#
_cell.length_a   1.000
_cell.length_b   1.000
_cell.length_c   1.000
_cell.angle_alpha   90.00
_cell.angle_beta   90.00
_cell.angle_gamma   90.00
#
_symmetry.space_group_name_H-M   'P 1'
#
loop_
_entity.id
_entity.type
_entity.pdbx_description
1 polymer ?
#
loop_
_entity_poly.entity_id
_entity_poly.type
_entity_poly.pdbx_seq_one_letter_code
_entity_poly.pdbx_strand_id
1 'polypeptide(L)'
;MDWKLRLNSDGSGAAEFKFINESLPTEDFKSAIERENKWIAKLYRMGAKAETGKEGGRDYVLYRVAFRDVSDLSDDDLIFSFVQNDRNCEFSLSPTEKARKNAWQALPIPFRLSVAMPGRIIDAGSGRRNGNVVTFDTSLADLLAGKTTVYVRSEMPIFLSRELGIILGILLFLLVGVIGALVLSRARRRKAAPLQVAPGPTRFCSYCGATVSLSARFCGHCGRPLEVA
;
A
#
# COMPACT_ATOMS: atom_id res chain seq x y z
N MET A 1 -16.54 -19.33 -21.02
CA MET A 1 -15.62 -18.21 -20.74
C MET A 1 -15.35 -18.14 -19.25
N ASP A 2 -14.11 -17.80 -18.85
CA ASP A 2 -13.73 -17.63 -17.44
C ASP A 2 -13.05 -16.26 -17.26
N TRP A 3 -13.69 -15.37 -16.52
CA TRP A 3 -13.25 -14.00 -16.28
C TRP A 3 -12.87 -13.84 -14.82
N LYS A 4 -11.70 -13.26 -14.57
CA LYS A 4 -11.20 -13.02 -13.21
C LYS A 4 -10.86 -11.55 -13.07
N LEU A 5 -11.47 -10.88 -12.11
CA LEU A 5 -11.18 -9.49 -11.75
C LEU A 5 -10.58 -9.46 -10.36
N ARG A 6 -9.51 -8.69 -10.20
CA ARG A 6 -8.93 -8.36 -8.89
C ARG A 6 -8.95 -6.86 -8.72
N LEU A 7 -9.70 -6.41 -7.72
CA LEU A 7 -9.95 -5.00 -7.45
C LEU A 7 -9.14 -4.54 -6.24
N ASN A 8 -8.56 -3.35 -6.37
CA ASN A 8 -7.98 -2.59 -5.29
C ASN A 8 -9.05 -1.71 -4.63
N SER A 9 -8.74 -1.13 -3.48
CA SER A 9 -9.68 -0.27 -2.72
C SER A 9 -10.09 1.00 -3.46
N ASP A 10 -9.29 1.46 -4.43
CA ASP A 10 -9.52 2.66 -5.24
C ASP A 10 -10.26 2.38 -6.56
N GLY A 11 -10.70 1.14 -6.79
CA GLY A 11 -11.37 0.73 -8.03
C GLY A 11 -10.43 0.39 -9.18
N SER A 12 -9.10 0.56 -9.01
CA SER A 12 -8.09 0.06 -9.94
C SER A 12 -7.90 -1.46 -9.79
N GLY A 13 -7.14 -2.08 -10.70
CA GLY A 13 -6.91 -3.51 -10.58
C GLY A 13 -6.31 -4.19 -11.78
N ALA A 14 -6.56 -5.49 -11.85
CA ALA A 14 -6.19 -6.34 -12.97
C ALA A 14 -7.33 -7.29 -13.33
N ALA A 15 -7.49 -7.55 -14.63
CA ALA A 15 -8.44 -8.51 -15.15
C ALA A 15 -7.76 -9.55 -16.03
N GLU A 16 -8.28 -10.77 -15.96
CA GLU A 16 -7.93 -11.88 -16.84
C GLU A 16 -9.19 -12.37 -17.55
N PHE A 17 -9.18 -12.39 -18.88
CA PHE A 17 -10.28 -12.86 -19.71
C PHE A 17 -9.85 -14.10 -20.48
N LYS A 18 -10.35 -15.27 -20.07
CA LYS A 18 -10.03 -16.55 -20.67
C LYS A 18 -11.14 -17.04 -21.58
N PHE A 19 -10.81 -17.20 -22.85
CA PHE A 19 -11.66 -17.79 -23.88
C PHE A 19 -11.15 -19.20 -24.15
N ILE A 20 -12.00 -20.20 -23.90
CA ILE A 20 -11.69 -21.61 -24.14
C ILE A 20 -12.32 -21.97 -25.48
N ASN A 21 -11.51 -22.56 -26.35
CA ASN A 21 -11.93 -23.05 -27.64
C ASN A 21 -12.21 -24.55 -27.57
N GLU A 22 -13.32 -24.98 -28.15
CA GLU A 22 -13.69 -26.40 -28.20
C GLU A 22 -13.51 -27.02 -29.59
N SER A 23 -13.25 -26.24 -30.65
CA SER A 23 -13.37 -26.74 -32.02
C SER A 23 -12.33 -26.26 -33.03
N LEU A 24 -11.73 -25.09 -32.86
CA LEU A 24 -10.80 -24.52 -33.85
C LEU A 24 -9.31 -24.72 -33.46
N PRO A 25 -8.36 -24.67 -34.41
CA PRO A 25 -6.94 -24.46 -34.09
C PRO A 25 -6.72 -23.12 -33.36
N THR A 26 -5.72 -23.05 -32.47
CA THR A 26 -5.52 -21.89 -31.57
C THR A 26 -5.33 -20.55 -32.29
N GLU A 27 -4.54 -20.51 -33.36
CA GLU A 27 -4.23 -19.26 -34.10
C GLU A 27 -5.43 -18.72 -34.87
N ASP A 28 -6.23 -19.61 -35.47
CA ASP A 28 -7.46 -19.25 -36.17
C ASP A 28 -8.51 -18.73 -35.18
N PHE A 29 -8.58 -19.35 -34.00
CA PHE A 29 -9.47 -18.93 -32.93
C PHE A 29 -9.11 -17.56 -32.35
N LYS A 30 -7.82 -17.31 -32.11
CA LYS A 30 -7.36 -15.97 -31.66
C LYS A 30 -7.72 -14.91 -32.70
N SER A 31 -7.40 -15.16 -33.96
CA SER A 31 -7.70 -14.25 -35.07
C SER A 31 -9.20 -14.01 -35.23
N ALA A 32 -10.03 -15.03 -35.03
CA ALA A 32 -11.49 -14.91 -35.06
C ALA A 32 -12.00 -14.02 -33.91
N ILE A 33 -11.54 -14.26 -32.68
CA ILE A 33 -11.89 -13.43 -31.51
C ILE A 33 -11.52 -11.96 -31.75
N GLU A 34 -10.30 -11.70 -32.21
CA GLU A 34 -9.80 -10.32 -32.39
C GLU A 34 -10.55 -9.57 -33.50
N ARG A 35 -10.96 -10.26 -34.56
CA ARG A 35 -11.68 -9.67 -35.69
C ARG A 35 -13.13 -9.35 -35.36
N GLU A 36 -13.80 -10.23 -34.61
CA GLU A 36 -15.24 -10.10 -34.34
C GLU A 36 -15.54 -9.26 -33.09
N ASN A 37 -14.56 -9.10 -32.20
CA ASN A 37 -14.80 -8.49 -30.90
C ASN A 37 -14.09 -7.13 -30.73
N LYS A 38 -14.85 -6.05 -30.97
CA LYS A 38 -14.39 -4.66 -30.77
C LYS A 38 -13.87 -4.39 -29.36
N TRP A 39 -14.35 -5.11 -28.35
CA TRP A 39 -13.89 -4.97 -26.98
C TRP A 39 -12.45 -5.46 -26.81
N ILE A 40 -11.99 -6.46 -27.57
CA ILE A 40 -10.60 -6.91 -27.55
C ILE A 40 -9.64 -5.82 -28.06
N ALA A 41 -10.02 -5.11 -29.12
CA ALA A 41 -9.26 -3.94 -29.58
C ALA A 41 -9.19 -2.82 -28.52
N LYS A 42 -10.23 -2.67 -27.68
CA LYS A 42 -10.19 -1.78 -26.51
C LYS A 42 -9.18 -2.28 -25.47
N LEU A 43 -9.19 -3.57 -25.15
CA LEU A 43 -8.23 -4.15 -24.20
C LEU A 43 -6.78 -3.92 -24.65
N TYR A 44 -6.46 -4.09 -25.93
CA TYR A 44 -5.12 -3.80 -26.45
C TYR A 44 -4.73 -2.32 -26.29
N ARG A 45 -5.66 -1.38 -26.47
CA ARG A 45 -5.42 0.05 -26.21
C ARG A 45 -5.16 0.34 -24.73
N MET A 46 -5.68 -0.49 -23.84
CA MET A 46 -5.39 -0.46 -22.40
C MET A 46 -4.07 -1.15 -22.04
N GLY A 47 -3.33 -1.67 -23.02
CA GLY A 47 -2.06 -2.38 -22.79
C GLY A 47 -2.23 -3.85 -22.43
N ALA A 48 -3.35 -4.47 -22.81
CA ALA A 48 -3.56 -5.89 -22.57
C ALA A 48 -2.52 -6.76 -23.30
N LYS A 49 -2.14 -7.87 -22.67
CA LYS A 49 -1.29 -8.91 -23.25
C LYS A 49 -2.11 -10.16 -23.48
N ALA A 50 -2.00 -10.73 -24.68
CA ALA A 50 -2.63 -11.99 -25.03
C ALA A 50 -1.63 -13.14 -24.90
N GLU A 51 -2.05 -14.22 -24.26
CA GLU A 51 -1.31 -15.47 -24.12
C GLU A 51 -2.17 -16.62 -24.66
N THR A 52 -1.59 -17.51 -25.44
CA THR A 52 -2.25 -18.75 -25.86
C THR A 52 -1.75 -19.91 -25.01
N GLY A 53 -2.57 -20.95 -24.84
CA GLY A 53 -2.15 -22.15 -24.13
C GLY A 53 -3.16 -23.28 -24.22
N LYS A 54 -2.86 -24.36 -23.49
CA LYS A 54 -3.71 -25.56 -23.39
C LYS A 54 -4.02 -25.87 -21.93
N GLU A 55 -5.27 -26.16 -21.62
CA GLU A 55 -5.71 -26.62 -20.30
C GLU A 55 -6.73 -27.75 -20.45
N GLY A 56 -6.45 -28.91 -19.84
CA GLY A 56 -7.31 -30.09 -19.97
C GLY A 56 -7.53 -30.52 -21.41
N GLY A 57 -6.51 -30.38 -22.26
CA GLY A 57 -6.57 -30.72 -23.69
C GLY A 57 -7.27 -29.69 -24.58
N ARG A 58 -7.80 -28.60 -24.02
CA ARG A 58 -8.48 -27.54 -24.78
C ARG A 58 -7.59 -26.33 -24.95
N ASP A 59 -7.60 -25.77 -26.14
CA ASP A 59 -6.91 -24.52 -26.45
C ASP A 59 -7.61 -23.34 -25.77
N TYR A 60 -6.84 -22.35 -25.35
CA TYR A 60 -7.37 -21.10 -24.83
C TYR A 60 -6.58 -19.88 -25.29
N VAL A 61 -7.26 -18.74 -25.27
CA VAL A 61 -6.66 -17.41 -25.36
C VAL A 61 -6.96 -16.67 -24.07
N LEU A 62 -5.92 -16.16 -23.42
CA LEU A 62 -5.98 -15.44 -22.16
C LEU A 62 -5.54 -13.99 -22.39
N TYR A 63 -6.41 -13.04 -22.11
CA TYR A 63 -6.07 -11.62 -22.12
C TYR A 63 -5.87 -11.13 -20.69
N ARG A 64 -4.71 -10.52 -20.42
CA ARG A 64 -4.39 -9.89 -19.13
C ARG A 64 -4.29 -8.39 -19.31
N VAL A 65 -5.01 -7.64 -18.49
CA VAL A 65 -5.01 -6.18 -18.53
C VAL A 65 -4.97 -5.60 -17.12
N ALA A 66 -4.17 -4.54 -16.93
CA ALA A 66 -4.25 -3.70 -15.74
C ALA A 66 -5.10 -2.47 -16.08
N PHE A 67 -5.91 -2.02 -15.13
CA PHE A 67 -6.79 -0.87 -15.32
C PHE A 67 -6.68 0.10 -14.14
N ARG A 68 -6.89 1.38 -14.42
CA ARG A 68 -6.87 2.44 -13.39
C ARG A 68 -8.24 2.59 -12.73
N ASP A 69 -9.29 2.37 -13.50
CA ASP A 69 -10.67 2.35 -13.02
C ASP A 69 -11.39 1.15 -13.66
N VAL A 70 -12.15 0.36 -12.90
CA VAL A 70 -12.85 -0.80 -13.44
C VAL A 70 -13.83 -0.42 -14.55
N SER A 71 -14.36 0.81 -14.54
CA SER A 71 -15.25 1.32 -15.57
C SER A 71 -14.58 1.40 -16.95
N ASP A 72 -13.24 1.45 -17.00
CA ASP A 72 -12.47 1.34 -18.24
C ASP A 72 -12.74 0.01 -18.96
N LEU A 73 -13.17 -1.05 -18.25
CA LEU A 73 -13.52 -2.35 -18.84
C LEU A 73 -14.90 -2.38 -19.50
N SER A 74 -15.76 -1.38 -19.24
CA SER A 74 -17.12 -1.31 -19.78
C SER A 74 -17.15 -1.18 -21.30
N ASP A 75 -18.22 -1.64 -21.93
CA ASP A 75 -18.45 -1.50 -23.37
C ASP A 75 -19.92 -1.21 -23.68
N ASP A 76 -20.30 -1.43 -24.94
CA ASP A 76 -21.67 -1.23 -25.42
C ASP A 76 -22.69 -2.18 -24.77
N ASP A 77 -22.23 -3.30 -24.21
CA ASP A 77 -23.07 -4.38 -23.72
C ASP A 77 -23.02 -4.55 -22.20
N LEU A 78 -21.86 -4.28 -21.59
CA LEU A 78 -21.62 -4.47 -20.16
C LEU A 78 -21.06 -3.21 -19.50
N ILE A 79 -21.61 -2.87 -18.34
CA ILE A 79 -21.17 -1.77 -17.48
C ILE A 79 -20.55 -2.36 -16.23
N PHE A 80 -19.27 -2.09 -16.04
CA PHE A 80 -18.54 -2.36 -14.81
C PHE A 80 -18.55 -1.10 -13.96
N SER A 81 -18.93 -1.20 -12.70
CA SER A 81 -18.89 -0.08 -11.77
C SER A 81 -18.25 -0.48 -10.45
N PHE A 82 -17.56 0.49 -9.87
CA PHE A 82 -16.99 0.38 -8.54
C PHE A 82 -17.28 1.67 -7.78
N VAL A 83 -17.88 1.53 -6.61
CA VAL A 83 -18.21 2.65 -5.73
C VAL A 83 -17.53 2.41 -4.39
N GLN A 84 -16.81 3.42 -3.92
CA GLN A 84 -16.16 3.41 -2.62
C GLN A 84 -16.86 4.40 -1.71
N ASN A 85 -17.14 4.00 -0.47
CA ASN A 85 -17.51 4.90 0.62
C ASN A 85 -16.55 4.69 1.81
N ASP A 86 -16.71 5.46 2.88
CA ASP A 86 -15.76 5.48 4.02
C ASP A 86 -15.48 4.11 4.66
N ARG A 87 -16.38 3.14 4.50
CA ARG A 87 -16.28 1.83 5.16
C ARG A 87 -16.27 0.65 4.21
N ASN A 88 -16.83 0.81 3.02
CA ASN A 88 -17.12 -0.28 2.13
C ASN A 88 -16.74 0.05 0.68
N CYS A 89 -16.42 -1.00 -0.06
CA CYS A 89 -16.30 -0.98 -1.51
C CYS A 89 -17.44 -1.81 -2.10
N GLU A 90 -18.02 -1.35 -3.20
CA GLU A 90 -19.09 -2.04 -3.91
C GLU A 90 -18.73 -2.15 -5.39
N PHE A 91 -18.70 -3.37 -5.88
CA PHE A 91 -18.57 -3.69 -7.30
C PHE A 91 -19.91 -4.14 -7.85
N SER A 92 -20.25 -3.73 -9.06
CA SER A 92 -21.35 -4.34 -9.81
C SER A 92 -21.04 -4.45 -11.30
N LEU A 93 -21.63 -5.46 -11.92
CA LEU A 93 -21.62 -5.68 -13.36
C LEU A 93 -23.07 -5.78 -13.83
N SER A 94 -23.45 -4.94 -14.79
CA SER A 94 -24.81 -4.89 -15.31
C SER A 94 -24.82 -4.77 -16.83
N PRO A 95 -25.80 -5.36 -17.53
CA PRO A 95 -25.94 -5.16 -18.95
C PRO A 95 -26.49 -3.77 -19.27
N THR A 96 -26.08 -3.19 -20.40
CA THR A 96 -26.70 -1.98 -20.93
C THR A 96 -28.15 -2.24 -21.33
N GLU A 97 -28.94 -1.19 -21.53
CA GLU A 97 -30.29 -1.34 -22.07
C GLU A 97 -30.29 -1.95 -23.48
N LYS A 98 -29.27 -1.60 -24.29
CA LYS A 98 -29.05 -2.15 -25.63
C LYS A 98 -28.79 -3.66 -25.56
N ALA A 99 -27.87 -4.11 -24.70
CA ALA A 99 -27.61 -5.52 -24.48
C ALA A 99 -28.86 -6.28 -24.04
N ARG A 100 -29.63 -5.73 -23.09
CA ARG A 100 -30.88 -6.37 -22.63
C ARG A 100 -31.89 -6.59 -23.76
N LYS A 101 -32.06 -5.62 -24.65
CA LYS A 101 -32.97 -5.73 -25.81
C LYS A 101 -32.50 -6.79 -26.82
N ASN A 102 -31.20 -7.02 -26.92
CA ASN A 102 -30.61 -7.97 -27.86
C ASN A 102 -30.24 -9.32 -27.23
N ALA A 103 -30.49 -9.51 -25.92
CA ALA A 103 -30.07 -10.70 -25.19
C ALA A 103 -30.67 -12.00 -25.76
N TRP A 104 -31.82 -11.95 -26.45
CA TRP A 104 -32.43 -13.10 -27.11
C TRP A 104 -31.59 -13.64 -28.29
N GLN A 105 -30.67 -12.84 -28.84
CA GLN A 105 -29.72 -13.28 -29.87
C GLN A 105 -28.47 -13.91 -29.27
N ALA A 106 -28.24 -13.76 -27.97
CA ALA A 106 -27.06 -14.29 -27.32
C ALA A 106 -27.19 -15.81 -27.15
N LEU A 107 -26.15 -16.53 -27.56
CA LEU A 107 -26.05 -17.96 -27.29
C LEU A 107 -25.89 -18.20 -25.78
N PRO A 108 -26.43 -19.32 -25.24
CA PRO A 108 -26.32 -19.68 -23.83
C PRO A 108 -24.92 -20.20 -23.49
N ILE A 109 -23.90 -19.41 -23.80
CA ILE A 109 -22.50 -19.76 -23.59
C ILE A 109 -22.20 -19.71 -22.08
N PRO A 110 -21.66 -20.79 -21.49
CA PRO A 110 -21.26 -20.79 -20.08
C PRO A 110 -20.27 -19.67 -19.77
N PHE A 111 -20.57 -18.91 -18.73
CA PHE A 111 -19.83 -17.74 -18.29
C PHE A 111 -19.55 -17.84 -16.78
N ARG A 112 -18.26 -17.86 -16.44
CA ARG A 112 -17.80 -17.78 -15.05
C ARG A 112 -17.12 -16.44 -14.83
N LEU A 113 -17.52 -15.75 -13.77
CA LEU A 113 -16.92 -14.50 -13.33
C LEU A 113 -16.46 -14.64 -11.87
N SER A 114 -15.17 -14.45 -11.63
CA SER A 114 -14.58 -14.41 -10.29
C SER A 114 -14.15 -12.99 -9.97
N VAL A 115 -14.63 -12.44 -8.86
CA VAL A 115 -14.30 -11.07 -8.42
C VAL A 115 -13.60 -11.14 -7.07
N ALA A 116 -12.31 -10.84 -7.04
CA ALA A 116 -11.52 -10.67 -5.83
C ALA A 116 -11.61 -9.22 -5.37
N MET A 117 -12.29 -9.00 -4.24
CA MET A 117 -12.51 -7.68 -3.65
C MET A 117 -11.38 -7.30 -2.67
N PRO A 118 -11.17 -6.01 -2.44
CA PRO A 118 -10.35 -5.54 -1.34
C PRO A 118 -11.07 -5.79 -0.01
N GLY A 119 -10.38 -6.41 0.95
CA GLY A 119 -10.92 -6.66 2.29
C GLY A 119 -11.93 -7.81 2.36
N ARG A 120 -12.75 -7.82 3.42
CA ARG A 120 -13.68 -8.91 3.73
C ARG A 120 -15.01 -8.68 3.04
N ILE A 121 -15.51 -9.66 2.29
CA ILE A 121 -16.83 -9.57 1.65
C ILE A 121 -17.92 -9.61 2.72
N ILE A 122 -18.76 -8.59 2.76
CA ILE A 122 -19.91 -8.49 3.66
C ILE A 122 -21.22 -8.84 2.97
N ASP A 123 -21.33 -8.57 1.67
CA ASP A 123 -22.53 -8.87 0.90
C ASP A 123 -22.18 -9.22 -0.55
N ALA A 124 -23.01 -10.03 -1.18
CA ALA A 124 -22.85 -10.42 -2.58
C ALA A 124 -24.17 -10.97 -3.11
N GLY A 125 -24.36 -10.86 -4.43
CA GLY A 125 -25.48 -11.48 -5.14
C GLY A 125 -25.46 -13.01 -5.09
N SER A 126 -26.00 -13.67 -6.11
CA SER A 126 -26.13 -15.14 -6.17
C SER A 126 -24.79 -15.91 -6.29
N GLY A 127 -23.65 -15.23 -6.17
CA GLY A 127 -22.33 -15.82 -6.32
C GLY A 127 -21.87 -16.62 -5.11
N ARG A 128 -21.02 -17.63 -5.38
CA ARG A 128 -20.37 -18.47 -4.36
C ARG A 128 -19.17 -17.72 -3.76
N ARG A 129 -19.13 -17.59 -2.43
CA ARG A 129 -18.06 -16.86 -1.73
C ARG A 129 -16.94 -17.81 -1.29
N ASN A 130 -15.70 -17.39 -1.47
CA ASN A 130 -14.51 -18.04 -0.92
C ASN A 130 -13.49 -16.97 -0.51
N GLY A 131 -13.36 -16.72 0.79
CA GLY A 131 -12.50 -15.64 1.31
C GLY A 131 -12.95 -14.27 0.82
N ASN A 132 -12.06 -13.56 0.13
CA ASN A 132 -12.33 -12.26 -0.51
C ASN A 132 -12.73 -12.37 -1.99
N VAL A 133 -13.06 -13.58 -2.47
CA VAL A 133 -13.46 -13.83 -3.85
C VAL A 133 -14.93 -14.28 -3.92
N VAL A 134 -15.69 -13.71 -4.86
CA VAL A 134 -17.03 -14.21 -5.25
C VAL A 134 -16.98 -14.75 -6.65
N THR A 135 -17.52 -15.95 -6.85
CA THR A 135 -17.63 -16.60 -8.17
C THR A 135 -19.09 -16.70 -8.60
N PHE A 136 -19.41 -16.13 -9.75
CA PHE A 136 -20.72 -16.23 -10.39
C PHE A 136 -20.61 -17.20 -11.56
N ASP A 137 -21.40 -18.28 -11.53
CA ASP A 137 -21.55 -19.21 -12.65
C ASP A 137 -22.92 -18.96 -13.29
N THR A 138 -22.93 -18.50 -14.54
CA THR A 138 -24.15 -18.18 -15.28
C THR A 138 -23.94 -18.44 -16.78
N SER A 139 -24.90 -18.08 -17.62
CA SER A 139 -24.72 -18.00 -19.07
C SER A 139 -24.57 -16.53 -19.50
N LEU A 140 -23.87 -16.30 -20.62
CA LEU A 140 -23.78 -14.95 -21.18
C LEU A 140 -25.18 -14.40 -21.50
N ALA A 141 -26.07 -15.25 -22.03
CA ALA A 141 -27.46 -14.87 -22.33
C ALA A 141 -28.22 -14.41 -21.07
N ASP A 142 -28.09 -15.12 -19.94
CA ASP A 142 -28.76 -14.73 -18.69
C ASP A 142 -28.14 -13.49 -18.05
N LEU A 143 -26.83 -13.28 -18.19
CA LEU A 143 -26.16 -12.04 -17.78
C LEU A 143 -26.67 -10.85 -18.60
N LEU A 144 -26.68 -10.97 -19.93
CA LEU A 144 -27.13 -9.90 -20.83
C LEU A 144 -28.63 -9.62 -20.71
N ALA A 145 -29.44 -10.64 -20.41
CA ALA A 145 -30.86 -10.49 -20.10
C ALA A 145 -31.12 -9.85 -18.72
N GLY A 146 -30.09 -9.64 -17.90
CA GLY A 146 -30.22 -9.11 -16.55
C GLY A 146 -30.88 -10.06 -15.56
N LYS A 147 -30.94 -11.36 -15.87
CA LYS A 147 -31.47 -12.38 -14.96
C LYS A 147 -30.49 -12.71 -13.84
N THR A 148 -29.20 -12.45 -14.05
CA THR A 148 -28.15 -12.64 -13.04
C THR A 148 -27.75 -11.29 -12.45
N THR A 149 -27.89 -11.16 -11.13
CA THR A 149 -27.42 -9.97 -10.40
C THR A 149 -25.98 -10.15 -9.94
N VAL A 150 -25.06 -9.46 -10.62
CA VAL A 150 -23.64 -9.45 -10.25
C VAL A 150 -23.35 -8.19 -9.45
N TYR A 151 -23.30 -8.35 -8.12
CA TYR A 151 -22.78 -7.33 -7.22
C TYR A 151 -21.99 -7.98 -6.08
N VAL A 152 -20.99 -7.27 -5.59
CA VAL A 152 -20.17 -7.67 -4.45
C VAL A 152 -19.86 -6.45 -3.61
N ARG A 153 -20.08 -6.52 -2.30
CA ARG A 153 -19.74 -5.50 -1.33
C ARG A 153 -18.75 -6.04 -0.31
N SER A 154 -17.68 -5.30 -0.06
CA SER A 154 -16.66 -5.63 0.93
C SER A 154 -16.39 -4.48 1.90
N GLU A 155 -15.91 -4.81 3.09
CA GLU A 155 -15.30 -3.85 4.01
C GLU A 155 -13.99 -3.35 3.40
N MET A 156 -13.77 -2.04 3.46
CA MET A 156 -12.49 -1.47 3.07
C MET A 156 -11.43 -1.95 4.06
N PRO A 157 -10.29 -2.51 3.60
CA PRO A 157 -9.20 -2.78 4.50
C PRO A 157 -8.81 -1.45 5.17
N ILE A 158 -8.81 -1.42 6.50
CA ILE A 158 -8.34 -0.26 7.27
C ILE A 158 -6.84 -0.17 7.00
N PHE A 159 -6.47 0.46 5.89
CA PHE A 159 -5.13 0.97 5.70
C PHE A 159 -5.00 2.05 6.76
N LEU A 160 -4.34 1.73 7.88
CA LEU A 160 -3.79 2.71 8.79
C LEU A 160 -3.14 3.77 7.91
N SER A 161 -3.82 4.92 7.82
CA SER A 161 -3.65 5.82 6.70
C SER A 161 -2.19 6.27 6.60
N ARG A 162 -1.79 6.70 5.41
CA ARG A 162 -0.52 7.41 5.21
C ARG A 162 -0.32 8.51 6.28
N GLU A 163 -1.41 9.14 6.72
CA GLU A 163 -1.42 10.11 7.82
C GLU A 163 -1.03 9.51 9.17
N LEU A 164 -1.53 8.33 9.52
CA LEU A 164 -1.14 7.65 10.76
C LEU A 164 0.33 7.21 10.72
N GLY A 165 0.81 6.82 9.54
CA GLY A 165 2.24 6.58 9.29
C GLY A 165 3.10 7.84 9.48
N ILE A 166 2.64 9.00 9.00
CA ILE A 166 3.31 10.30 9.20
C ILE A 166 3.29 10.68 10.68
N ILE A 167 2.15 10.57 11.36
CA ILE A 167 2.03 10.88 12.79
C ILE A 167 2.96 9.99 13.61
N LEU A 168 2.96 8.67 13.36
CA LEU A 168 3.84 7.73 14.04
C LEU A 168 5.32 8.06 13.77
N GLY A 169 5.65 8.42 12.54
CA GLY A 169 7.00 8.84 12.14
C GLY A 169 7.47 10.11 12.85
N ILE A 170 6.62 11.13 12.94
CA ILE A 170 6.88 12.38 13.69
C ILE A 170 7.08 12.07 15.17
N LEU A 171 6.22 11.24 15.76
CA LEU A 171 6.27 10.90 17.18
C LEU A 171 7.56 10.14 17.52
N LEU A 172 8.00 9.23 16.63
CA LEU A 172 9.26 8.51 16.79
C LEU A 172 10.48 9.42 16.64
N PHE A 173 10.45 10.37 15.69
CA PHE A 173 11.51 11.37 15.50
C PHE A 173 11.66 12.28 16.73
N LEU A 174 10.54 12.76 17.29
CA LEU A 174 10.55 13.55 18.52
C LEU A 174 11.10 12.75 19.71
N LEU A 175 10.72 11.48 19.84
CA LEU A 175 11.22 10.62 20.91
C LEU A 175 12.74 10.42 20.83
N VAL A 176 13.28 10.17 19.63
CA VAL A 176 14.74 10.07 19.40
C VAL A 176 15.43 11.40 19.68
N GLY A 177 14.86 12.52 19.24
CA GLY A 177 15.38 13.86 19.51
C GLY A 177 15.48 14.16 21.01
N VAL A 178 14.44 13.84 21.78
CA VAL A 178 14.41 14.01 23.25
C VAL A 178 15.46 13.11 23.93
N ILE A 179 15.56 11.84 23.55
CA ILE A 179 16.58 10.92 24.08
C ILE A 179 17.98 11.45 23.78
N GLY A 180 18.23 11.89 22.54
CA GLY A 180 19.51 12.49 22.14
C GLY A 180 19.87 13.73 22.96
N ALA A 181 18.91 14.64 23.16
CA ALA A 181 19.08 15.82 24.01
C ALA A 181 19.38 15.45 25.47
N LEU A 182 18.70 14.44 26.03
CA LEU A 182 18.94 13.95 27.38
C LEU A 182 20.35 13.36 27.52
N VAL A 183 20.82 12.55 26.57
CA VAL A 183 22.18 11.99 26.58
C VAL A 183 23.23 13.10 26.52
N LEU A 184 23.05 14.09 25.63
CA LEU A 184 23.95 15.24 25.52
C LEU A 184 23.97 16.10 26.79
N SER A 185 22.81 16.32 27.41
CA SER A 185 22.72 17.09 28.65
C SER A 185 23.46 16.39 29.81
N ARG A 186 23.37 15.07 29.90
CA ARG A 186 24.14 14.27 30.87
C ARG A 186 25.63 14.32 30.59
N ALA A 187 26.05 14.26 29.33
CA ALA A 187 27.45 14.38 28.95
C ALA A 187 28.04 15.74 29.32
N ARG A 188 27.28 16.85 29.15
CA ARG A 188 27.72 18.20 29.54
C ARG A 188 27.87 18.36 31.05
N ARG A 189 26.93 17.83 31.85
CA ARG A 189 27.03 17.89 33.33
C ARG A 189 28.28 17.22 33.87
N ARG A 190 28.79 16.17 33.20
CA ARG A 190 30.04 15.50 33.59
C ARG A 190 31.30 16.32 33.29
N LYS A 191 31.22 17.37 32.46
CA LYS A 191 32.36 18.22 32.08
C LYS A 191 32.37 19.58 32.79
N ALA A 192 31.54 19.79 33.81
CA ALA A 192 31.65 20.97 34.65
C ALA A 192 33.02 20.97 35.34
N ALA A 193 33.90 21.88 34.91
CA ALA A 193 35.27 22.03 35.38
C ALA A 193 35.33 22.35 36.88
N PRO A 194 36.38 21.91 37.61
CA PRO A 194 36.52 22.25 39.01
C PRO A 194 36.67 23.77 39.17
N LEU A 195 36.00 24.31 40.18
CA LEU A 195 36.08 25.71 40.59
C LEU A 195 37.54 26.13 40.73
N GLN A 196 37.96 27.12 39.94
CA GLN A 196 39.26 27.76 40.12
C GLN A 196 39.24 28.49 41.47
N VAL A 197 39.96 27.95 42.45
CA VAL A 197 40.18 28.60 43.74
C VAL A 197 41.09 29.80 43.49
N ALA A 198 40.57 31.00 43.72
CA ALA A 198 41.35 32.23 43.63
C ALA A 198 42.61 32.13 44.51
N PRO A 199 43.77 32.61 44.07
CA PRO A 199 44.99 32.56 44.88
C PRO A 199 44.75 33.35 46.17
N GLY A 200 44.88 32.67 47.30
CA GLY A 200 44.77 33.29 48.62
C GLY A 200 45.84 34.38 48.82
N PRO A 201 45.66 35.26 49.82
CA PRO A 201 46.61 36.35 50.08
C PRO A 201 48.02 35.79 50.31
N THR A 202 49.01 36.44 49.70
CA THR A 202 50.43 36.07 49.80
C THR A 202 51.23 37.20 50.46
N ARG A 203 52.34 36.85 51.11
CA ARG A 203 53.33 37.76 51.69
C ARG A 203 54.73 37.41 51.19
N PHE A 204 55.69 38.30 51.36
CA PHE A 204 57.09 38.03 51.03
C PHE A 204 57.86 37.58 52.27
N CYS A 205 58.80 36.65 52.10
CA CYS A 205 59.72 36.27 53.16
C CYS A 205 60.73 37.39 53.42
N SER A 206 60.82 37.88 54.66
CA SER A 206 61.76 38.92 55.07
C SER A 206 63.24 38.51 54.94
N TYR A 207 63.54 37.21 54.87
CA TYR A 207 64.91 36.71 54.80
C TYR A 207 65.43 36.48 53.37
N CYS A 208 64.58 36.06 52.44
CA CYS A 208 65.00 35.68 51.07
C CYS A 208 64.18 36.31 49.95
N GLY A 209 63.11 37.06 50.27
CA GLY A 209 62.26 37.71 49.28
C GLY A 209 61.27 36.80 48.55
N ALA A 210 61.23 35.49 48.84
CA ALA A 210 60.30 34.57 48.19
C ALA A 210 58.83 34.85 48.56
N THR A 211 57.92 34.78 47.58
CA THR A 211 56.48 34.86 47.80
C THR A 211 55.97 33.59 48.48
N VAL A 212 55.28 33.75 49.60
CA VAL A 212 54.75 32.67 50.44
C VAL A 212 53.30 32.94 50.80
N SER A 213 52.50 31.89 51.02
CA SER A 213 51.12 32.05 51.50
C SER A 213 51.07 32.80 52.84
N LEU A 214 50.05 33.63 53.08
CA LEU A 214 49.86 34.29 54.37
C LEU A 214 49.78 33.28 55.53
N SER A 215 49.23 32.09 55.28
CA SER A 215 49.11 31.01 56.26
C SER A 215 50.37 30.18 56.47
N ALA A 216 51.43 30.41 55.69
CA ALA A 216 52.68 29.67 55.83
C ALA A 216 53.43 30.11 57.09
N ARG A 217 53.75 29.14 57.96
CA ARG A 217 54.57 29.34 59.17
C ARG A 217 56.07 29.32 58.89
N PHE A 218 56.48 28.72 57.77
CA PHE A 218 57.87 28.61 57.34
C PHE A 218 57.99 28.97 55.87
N CYS A 219 59.13 29.53 55.48
CA CYS A 219 59.42 29.77 54.07
C CYS A 219 59.81 28.44 53.40
N GLY A 220 59.05 28.00 52.40
CA GLY A 220 59.38 26.81 51.62
C GLY A 220 60.69 26.92 50.83
N HIS A 221 61.21 28.13 50.61
CA HIS A 221 62.44 28.36 49.86
C HIS A 221 63.71 28.37 50.74
N CYS A 222 63.65 28.99 51.93
CA CYS A 222 64.84 29.12 52.80
C CYS A 222 64.73 28.37 54.13
N GLY A 223 63.60 27.72 54.41
CA GLY A 223 63.36 26.92 55.62
C GLY A 223 63.19 27.71 56.91
N ARG A 224 63.33 29.04 56.87
CA ARG A 224 63.24 29.88 58.08
C ARG A 224 61.79 30.08 58.53
N PRO A 225 61.53 30.17 59.86
CA PRO A 225 60.23 30.52 60.38
C PRO A 225 59.86 31.94 59.94
N LEU A 226 58.61 32.13 59.56
CA LEU A 226 58.05 33.43 59.21
C LEU A 226 57.35 33.98 60.45
N GLU A 227 57.78 35.13 60.94
CA GLU A 227 57.12 35.80 62.06
C GLU A 227 55.65 36.07 61.70
N VAL A 228 54.78 35.70 62.63
CA VAL A 228 53.35 35.97 62.54
C VAL A 228 53.18 37.36 63.16
N ALA A 229 52.87 38.35 62.33
CA ALA A 229 52.49 39.67 62.82
C ALA A 229 51.10 39.61 63.46
#